data_AF-A0A930LR55-F1
#
_entry.id   AF-A0A930LR55-F1
#
_cell.length_a   1.000
_cell.length_b   1.000
_cell.length_c   1.000
_cell.angle_alpha   90.00
_cell.angle_beta   90.00
_cell.angle_gamma   90.00
#
_symmetry.space_group_name_H-M   'P 1'
#
loop_
_entity.id
_entity.type
_entity.pdbx_description
1 polymer ?
#
loop_
_entity_poly.entity_id
_entity_poly.type
_entity_poly.pdbx_seq_one_letter_code
_entity_poly.pdbx_strand_id
1 'polypeptide(L)' 'MARPALNRDTTVCISLSGRPSNHGIKFHNYLYEKHGLDYLYKAMTT' A
#
# COMPACT_ATOMS: atom_id res chain seq x y z
N MET A 1 -11.41 -12.19 1.75
CA MET A 1 -12.07 -11.20 0.89
C MET A 1 -10.97 -10.56 0.04
N ALA A 2 -11.11 -10.44 -1.27
CA ALA A 2 -10.11 -9.74 -2.07
C ALA A 2 -10.18 -8.22 -1.79
N ARG A 3 -9.07 -7.50 -1.94
CA ARG A 3 -9.06 -6.04 -1.86
C ARG A 3 -10.02 -5.44 -2.90
N PRO A 4 -10.78 -4.38 -2.58
CA PRO A 4 -11.55 -3.65 -3.58
C PRO A 4 -10.69 -3.19 -4.77
N ALA A 5 -11.32 -3.07 -5.94
CA ALA A 5 -10.65 -2.45 -7.09
C ALA A 5 -10.28 -1.00 -6.75
N LEU A 6 -9.14 -0.55 -7.28
CA LEU A 6 -8.65 0.81 -7.05
C LEU A 6 -9.69 1.83 -7.53
N ASN A 7 -10.03 2.78 -6.68
CA ASN A 7 -11.03 3.81 -6.96
C ASN A 7 -10.59 5.16 -6.37
N ARG A 8 -11.45 6.19 -6.47
CA ARG A 8 -11.15 7.55 -6.01
C ARG A 8 -11.03 7.66 -4.49
N ASP A 9 -11.74 6.81 -3.77
CA ASP A 9 -11.83 6.83 -2.32
C ASP A 9 -10.75 5.95 -1.66
N THR A 10 -9.98 5.20 -2.45
CA THR A 10 -8.84 4.40 -1.96
C THR A 10 -7.82 5.30 -1.24
N THR A 11 -7.51 4.96 0.01
CA THR A 11 -6.52 5.71 0.79
C THR A 11 -5.09 5.28 0.45
N VAL A 12 -4.22 6.25 0.18
CA VAL A 12 -2.80 5.99 -0.13
C VAL A 12 -1.94 6.19 1.12
N CYS A 13 -1.25 5.13 1.53
CA CYS A 13 -0.20 5.17 2.55
C CYS A 13 1.18 5.23 1.88
N ILE A 14 2.06 6.07 2.41
CA ILE A 14 3.44 6.19 1.89
C ILE A 14 4.50 6.08 2.97
N SER A 15 5.70 5.70 2.56
CA SER A 15 6.95 5.95 3.30
C SER A 15 7.88 6.83 2.47
N LEU A 16 8.72 7.59 3.18
CA LEU A 16 9.70 8.53 2.63
C LEU A 16 11.11 8.09 3.07
N SER A 17 12.03 7.92 2.12
CA SER A 17 13.43 7.58 2.42
C SER A 17 14.35 7.87 1.22
N GLY A 18 15.63 8.18 1.44
CA GLY A 18 16.59 8.39 0.34
C GLY A 18 16.95 7.14 -0.47
N ARG A 19 16.62 5.94 0.03
CA ARG A 19 16.74 4.67 -0.70
C ARG A 19 15.53 3.79 -0.41
N PRO A 20 14.41 3.97 -1.14
CA PRO A 20 13.18 3.22 -0.92
C PRO A 20 13.37 1.71 -1.11
N SER A 21 12.59 0.92 -0.38
CA SER A 21 12.63 -0.55 -0.42
C SER A 21 11.27 -1.17 -0.71
N ASN A 22 11.27 -2.42 -1.17
CA ASN A 22 10.06 -3.16 -1.50
C ASN A 22 9.38 -3.84 -0.31
N HIS A 23 10.02 -3.86 0.86
CA HIS A 23 9.49 -4.60 2.02
C HIS A 23 8.14 -4.05 2.47
N GLY A 24 8.06 -2.74 2.71
CA GLY A 24 6.80 -2.09 3.09
C GLY A 24 5.70 -2.26 2.04
N ILE A 25 6.05 -2.16 0.76
CA ILE A 25 5.10 -2.37 -0.35
C ILE A 25 4.50 -3.77 -0.28
N LYS A 26 5.31 -4.82 -0.15
CA LYS A 26 4.81 -6.21 -0.11
C LYS A 26 4.03 -6.48 1.17
N PHE A 27 4.55 -6.07 2.32
CA PHE A 27 3.95 -6.35 3.61
C PHE A 27 2.57 -5.69 3.77
N HIS A 28 2.47 -4.38 3.54
CA HIS A 28 1.20 -3.67 3.71
C HIS A 28 0.15 -4.08 2.68
N ASN A 29 0.50 -4.18 1.39
CA ASN A 29 -0.49 -4.55 0.38
C ASN A 29 -1.00 -5.99 0.55
N TYR A 30 -0.15 -6.92 1.02
CA TYR A 30 -0.59 -8.28 1.38
C TYR A 30 -1.64 -8.25 2.49
N LEU A 31 -1.43 -7.46 3.54
CA LEU A 31 -2.39 -7.34 4.64
C LEU A 31 -3.69 -6.67 4.19
N TYR A 32 -3.60 -5.61 3.36
CA TYR A 32 -4.78 -4.96 2.81
C TYR A 32 -5.63 -5.92 1.98
N GLU A 33 -4.98 -6.78 1.19
CA GLU A 33 -5.67 -7.84 0.46
C GLU A 33 -6.25 -8.91 1.38
N LYS A 34 -5.50 -9.39 2.38
CA LYS A 34 -5.98 -10.40 3.32
C LYS A 34 -7.22 -9.95 4.10
N HIS A 35 -7.28 -8.66 4.43
CA HIS A 35 -8.34 -8.07 5.24
C HIS A 35 -9.41 -7.32 4.43
N GLY A 36 -9.29 -7.25 3.10
CA GLY A 36 -10.25 -6.55 2.24
C GLY A 36 -10.30 -5.03 2.46
N LEU A 37 -9.18 -4.41 2.80
CA LEU A 37 -9.08 -2.98 3.14
C LEU A 37 -8.81 -2.15 1.87
N ASP A 38 -9.55 -1.05 1.69
CA ASP A 38 -9.37 -0.14 0.54
C ASP A 38 -8.20 0.83 0.72
N TYR A 39 -7.00 0.26 0.77
CA TYR A 39 -5.73 0.96 0.95
C TYR A 39 -4.71 0.53 -0.09
N LEU A 40 -3.80 1.45 -0.43
CA LEU A 40 -2.62 1.19 -1.25
C LEU A 40 -1.37 1.67 -0.52
N TYR A 41 -0.33 0.84 -0.46
CA TYR A 41 0.97 1.25 0.07
C TYR A 41 2.01 1.47 -1.02
N LYS A 42 2.73 2.61 -0.96
CA LYS A 42 3.84 2.93 -1.87
C LYS A 42 5.05 3.53 -1.14
N ALA A 43 6.25 3.00 -1.42
CA ALA A 43 7.49 3.66 -1.00
C ALA A 43 7.85 4.78 -2.00
N MET A 44 8.21 5.94 -1.46
CA MET A 44 8.59 7.14 -2.20
C MET A 44 10.00 7.58 -1.77
N THR A 45 10.68 8.32 -2.66
CA THR A 45 11.97 8.95 -2.35
C THR A 45 11.78 10.39 -1.89
N THR A 46 12.67 10.87 -1.04
CA THR A 46 12.82 12.30 -0.71
C THR A 46 14.08 12.85 -1.34
#